data_AF-A0A7C7J8V1-F1
#
_entry.id   AF-A0A7C7J8V1-F1
#
_cell.length_a   1.000
_cell.length_b   1.000
_cell.length_c   1.000
_cell.angle_alpha   90.00
_cell.angle_beta   90.00
_cell.angle_gamma   90.00
#
_symmetry.space_group_name_H-M   'P 1'
#
loop_
_entity.id
_entity.type
_entity.pdbx_description
1 polymer ?
#
loop_
_entity_poly.entity_id
_entity_poly.type
_entity_poly.pdbx_seq_one_letter_code
_entity_poly.pdbx_strand_id
1 'polypeptide(L)'
;MLKHIVTVMGMLTILFGQFNIQGKGGYVPTQDNRSDCVSPQQRQEMQNAFQEFLQTHPINSSRDDTTFFEDPQGNGGMFGEDHLIINYVDDNQSWNFWVDYTCFYTVYDNHWGTDIIIPTFWNMDEMITPILAAADGIVFYTHDGEFDRNLTLDYSNVANMVALLHDDGTYTGYLHMKKYSVAVAVGESVSMGDTLGFVGSSGISTWPHLHFEVNNGNYGLIDPWHGDCNTDPSRWVDQYPYLGEYPQDVYDYYSSGVPLPAMTNFLVNQAVSENAPRSKHNNEGDIRWSHVFIRNLAWGDTLRWLQTRNDGGAEFEWWWVPSEDPNINWPSYLEYYTWSWWWIWGIVDNDTSVSYGTWTERFYINSTVFDSLTNIVVDGEPNQLPEIAPVVFDVEAGETFYGEIPSSDADGTPWRHEVVTDPTWGMFELQGGYQRKFAYTSISGAAGYMDSVIIAVYDDLNEMNTGKIYFNNISVGIEDELTPHSFALQPSYPNPFNPVTTIRFSVETRHALHLRVYDISGRLIETLVNEKLNPGEHEIQWHAGQNASGVFFAELVSGNQRQVQKLLLLK
;
A
#
# COMPACT_ATOMS: atom_id res chain seq x y z
N MET A 1 26.25 51.63 38.04
CA MET A 1 25.63 52.97 38.02
C MET A 1 24.63 52.98 36.87
N LEU A 2 23.33 53.13 37.18
CA LEU A 2 22.13 53.36 36.32
C LEU A 2 21.94 52.43 35.08
N LYS A 3 20.94 51.52 35.08
CA LYS A 3 19.46 51.67 34.93
C LYS A 3 18.99 51.88 33.47
N HIS A 4 18.14 50.93 33.06
CA HIS A 4 17.24 50.82 31.91
C HIS A 4 16.85 52.10 31.14
N ILE A 5 16.85 52.01 29.81
CA ILE A 5 15.82 52.62 28.94
C ILE A 5 15.46 51.63 27.82
N VAL A 6 14.21 51.18 27.88
CA VAL A 6 13.44 50.55 26.80
C VAL A 6 13.16 51.61 25.72
N THR A 7 13.30 51.26 24.44
CA THR A 7 12.61 51.98 23.35
C THR A 7 11.81 50.98 22.53
N VAL A 8 10.50 51.04 22.73
CA VAL A 8 9.43 50.40 21.97
C VAL A 8 9.01 51.37 20.86
N MET A 9 8.96 50.90 19.61
CA MET A 9 8.11 51.40 18.50
C MET A 9 8.04 50.26 17.48
N GLY A 10 6.90 49.70 17.08
CA GLY A 10 5.54 49.79 17.55
C GLY A 10 4.82 48.60 16.90
N MET A 11 4.62 47.53 17.67
CA MET A 11 3.59 46.55 17.38
C MET A 11 2.48 46.83 18.37
N LEU A 12 1.30 47.13 17.86
CA LEU A 12 0.09 47.06 18.65
C LEU A 12 -0.04 45.58 19.08
N THR A 13 0.36 45.28 20.31
CA THR A 13 0.04 44.01 20.97
C THR A 13 -1.45 44.02 21.25
N ILE A 14 -2.22 43.58 20.27
CA ILE A 14 -3.54 43.05 20.48
C ILE A 14 -3.34 41.58 20.90
N LEU A 15 -3.63 41.30 22.16
CA LEU A 15 -3.81 39.95 22.70
C LEU A 15 -5.14 39.41 22.17
N PHE A 16 -5.14 38.75 21.01
CA PHE A 16 -6.17 37.78 20.60
C PHE A 16 -5.47 36.63 19.86
N GLY A 17 -6.05 35.44 19.90
CA GLY A 17 -5.43 34.16 19.58
C GLY A 17 -4.58 34.21 18.32
N GLN A 18 -3.33 33.78 18.47
CA GLN A 18 -2.44 33.51 17.37
C GLN A 18 -2.52 31.99 17.17
N PHE A 19 -2.37 31.47 15.96
CA PHE A 19 -2.06 30.05 15.80
C PHE A 19 -0.93 29.72 16.78
N ASN A 20 -1.23 28.98 17.84
CA ASN A 20 -0.26 28.68 18.89
C ASN A 20 0.63 27.59 18.34
N ILE A 21 1.62 27.98 17.54
CA ILE A 21 2.50 27.01 16.91
C ILE A 21 3.69 26.69 17.78
N GLN A 22 3.87 25.41 18.07
CA GLN A 22 5.08 24.88 18.64
C GLN A 22 5.69 23.90 17.65
N GLY A 23 7.01 23.86 17.57
CA GLY A 23 7.72 22.90 16.75
C GLY A 23 8.82 22.25 17.56
N LYS A 24 8.99 20.94 17.39
CA LYS A 24 10.11 20.17 17.92
C LYS A 24 10.49 19.14 16.87
N GLY A 25 11.75 18.76 16.79
CA GLY A 25 12.24 17.85 15.76
C GLY A 25 13.75 17.72 15.84
N GLY A 26 14.33 17.17 14.78
CA GLY A 26 15.75 16.95 14.64
C GLY A 26 16.10 15.48 14.75
N TYR A 27 16.93 15.02 13.81
CA TYR A 27 17.68 13.79 13.96
C TYR A 27 19.03 14.14 14.57
N VAL A 28 19.44 13.39 15.58
CA VAL A 28 20.82 13.42 16.07
C VAL A 28 21.40 12.09 15.64
N PRO A 29 22.51 12.04 14.89
CA PRO A 29 23.23 10.80 14.63
C PRO A 29 23.40 10.04 15.94
N THR A 30 22.68 8.93 16.05
CA THR A 30 22.46 8.32 17.35
C THR A 30 23.69 7.53 17.76
N GLN A 31 24.25 7.88 18.91
CA GLN A 31 24.98 6.94 19.77
C GLN A 31 23.98 5.94 20.37
N ASP A 32 23.19 5.30 19.52
CA ASP A 32 22.30 4.24 19.96
C ASP A 32 23.16 2.98 20.04
N ASN A 33 23.08 2.25 21.16
CA ASN A 33 23.52 0.86 21.22
C ASN A 33 22.56 0.00 20.39
N ARG A 34 22.39 0.32 19.10
CA ARG A 34 21.66 -0.51 18.15
C ARG A 34 22.52 -1.73 17.89
N SER A 35 21.92 -2.90 18.03
CA SER A 35 22.55 -4.09 17.46
C SER A 35 22.34 -4.10 15.96
N ASP A 36 23.12 -4.94 15.30
CA ASP A 36 22.92 -5.41 13.93
C ASP A 36 21.42 -5.54 13.53
N CYS A 37 21.10 -5.16 12.29
CA CYS A 37 19.78 -5.28 11.66
C CYS A 37 19.33 -6.75 11.52
N VAL A 38 20.27 -7.67 11.64
CA VAL A 38 20.05 -9.11 11.63
C VAL A 38 20.16 -9.67 13.04
N SER A 39 19.13 -10.42 13.46
CA SER A 39 19.22 -11.11 14.75
C SER A 39 20.37 -12.13 14.73
N PRO A 40 21.11 -12.34 15.85
CA PRO A 40 22.19 -13.32 15.89
C PRO A 40 21.77 -14.74 15.49
N GLN A 41 20.51 -15.10 15.77
CA GLN A 41 19.94 -16.37 15.35
C GLN A 41 19.80 -16.44 13.83
N GLN A 42 19.17 -15.44 13.20
CA GLN A 42 19.00 -15.40 11.75
C GLN A 42 20.34 -15.36 11.02
N ARG A 43 21.33 -14.61 11.52
CA ARG A 43 22.68 -14.58 10.95
C ARG A 43 23.33 -15.97 10.98
N GLN A 44 23.19 -16.71 12.08
CA GLN A 44 23.71 -18.07 12.17
C GLN A 44 22.99 -19.05 11.23
N GLU A 45 21.67 -18.91 11.06
CA GLU A 45 20.88 -19.72 10.12
C GLU A 45 21.31 -19.47 8.67
N MET A 46 21.47 -18.22 8.27
CA MET A 46 21.98 -17.84 6.94
C MET A 46 23.39 -18.40 6.70
N GLN A 47 24.31 -18.28 7.67
CA GLN A 47 25.67 -18.82 7.55
C GLN A 47 25.69 -20.35 7.41
N ASN A 48 24.81 -21.05 8.12
CA ASN A 48 24.66 -22.50 7.98
C ASN A 48 24.14 -22.88 6.59
N ALA A 49 23.13 -22.16 6.09
CA ALA A 49 22.59 -22.34 4.74
C ALA A 49 23.67 -22.11 3.67
N PHE A 50 24.49 -21.07 3.84
CA PHE A 50 25.62 -20.79 2.94
C PHE A 50 26.61 -21.96 2.86
N GLN A 51 27.02 -22.52 4.01
CA GLN A 51 27.94 -23.66 4.05
C GLN A 51 27.37 -24.93 3.43
N GLU A 52 26.08 -25.19 3.63
CA GLU A 52 25.40 -26.31 2.98
C GLU A 52 25.33 -26.10 1.47
N PHE A 53 24.98 -24.89 1.03
CA PHE A 53 24.85 -24.55 -0.38
C PHE A 53 26.16 -24.70 -1.16
N LEU A 54 27.29 -24.28 -0.57
CA LEU A 54 28.63 -24.41 -1.16
C LEU A 54 29.06 -25.87 -1.41
N GLN A 55 28.43 -26.87 -0.77
CA GLN A 55 28.73 -28.29 -1.04
C GLN A 55 28.26 -28.72 -2.44
N THR A 56 27.24 -28.05 -2.97
CA THR A 56 26.66 -28.32 -4.29
C THR A 56 27.02 -27.26 -5.33
N HIS A 57 27.41 -26.06 -4.88
CA HIS A 57 27.81 -24.92 -5.72
C HIS A 57 29.24 -24.47 -5.34
N PRO A 58 30.28 -25.28 -5.66
CA PRO A 58 31.64 -24.94 -5.29
C PRO A 58 32.14 -23.70 -6.04
N ILE A 59 32.69 -22.74 -5.31
CA ILE A 59 33.31 -21.53 -5.87
C ILE A 59 34.54 -21.92 -6.70
N ASN A 60 34.58 -21.50 -7.96
CA ASN A 60 35.73 -21.75 -8.82
C ASN A 60 36.79 -20.67 -8.62
N SER A 61 37.70 -20.89 -7.67
CA SER A 61 38.80 -19.98 -7.30
C SER A 61 39.83 -19.65 -8.40
N SER A 62 39.60 -20.11 -9.64
CA SER A 62 40.41 -19.76 -10.82
C SER A 62 39.85 -18.58 -11.62
N ARG A 63 38.62 -18.11 -11.31
CA ARG A 63 38.09 -16.85 -11.84
C ARG A 63 38.60 -15.71 -10.96
N ASP A 64 39.55 -14.96 -11.48
CA ASP A 64 40.13 -13.75 -10.86
C ASP A 64 39.24 -12.51 -11.12
N ASP A 65 37.93 -12.71 -11.28
CA ASP A 65 37.00 -11.65 -11.64
C ASP A 65 36.27 -11.19 -10.38
N THR A 66 36.41 -9.91 -10.08
CA THR A 66 35.79 -9.30 -8.89
C THR A 66 34.34 -8.98 -9.20
N THR A 67 33.40 -9.42 -8.35
CA THR A 67 31.98 -9.05 -8.52
C THR A 67 31.77 -7.59 -8.15
N PHE A 68 31.29 -6.79 -9.10
CA PHE A 68 30.82 -5.42 -8.87
C PHE A 68 29.29 -5.39 -8.79
N PHE A 69 28.77 -4.43 -8.04
CA PHE A 69 27.35 -4.29 -7.74
C PHE A 69 26.76 -3.05 -8.42
N GLU A 70 25.58 -3.21 -9.00
CA GLU A 70 24.70 -2.13 -9.46
C GLU A 70 23.68 -1.78 -8.37
N ASP A 71 22.82 -0.80 -8.67
CA ASP A 71 21.77 -0.35 -7.76
C ASP A 71 20.84 -1.49 -7.32
N PRO A 72 20.79 -1.81 -6.01
CA PRO A 72 19.94 -2.88 -5.50
C PRO A 72 18.47 -2.43 -5.33
N GLN A 73 18.14 -1.16 -5.64
CA GLN A 73 16.80 -0.60 -5.48
C GLN A 73 16.27 -0.07 -6.83
N GLY A 74 15.13 -0.59 -7.29
CA GLY A 74 14.50 -0.12 -8.52
C GLY A 74 13.77 1.21 -8.38
N ASN A 75 13.16 1.70 -9.46
CA ASN A 75 12.30 2.90 -9.48
C ASN A 75 12.92 4.18 -8.90
N GLY A 76 14.19 4.44 -9.24
CA GLY A 76 14.88 5.68 -8.85
C GLY A 76 16.25 5.46 -8.22
N GLY A 77 16.60 4.21 -7.92
CA GLY A 77 17.90 3.89 -7.35
C GLY A 77 18.07 4.32 -5.91
N MET A 78 19.30 4.29 -5.40
CA MET A 78 19.62 4.64 -4.00
C MET A 78 19.43 6.13 -3.65
N PHE A 79 19.34 7.02 -4.65
CA PHE A 79 19.21 8.48 -4.49
C PHE A 79 18.09 9.08 -5.36
N GLY A 80 17.03 8.31 -5.61
CA GLY A 80 15.84 8.77 -6.34
C GLY A 80 15.07 9.89 -5.63
N GLU A 81 14.01 10.39 -6.26
CA GLU A 81 13.10 11.40 -5.68
C GLU A 81 12.48 10.91 -4.36
N ASP A 82 12.13 9.62 -4.30
CA ASP A 82 11.53 8.98 -3.13
C ASP A 82 12.54 8.20 -2.28
N HIS A 83 13.83 8.15 -2.68
CA HIS A 83 14.81 7.25 -2.07
C HIS A 83 16.00 8.00 -1.50
N LEU A 84 16.42 7.58 -0.31
CA LEU A 84 17.54 8.20 0.37
C LEU A 84 18.35 7.13 1.12
N ILE A 85 19.67 7.16 0.97
CA ILE A 85 20.55 6.44 1.90
C ILE A 85 20.50 7.18 3.24
N ILE A 86 20.15 6.48 4.32
CA ILE A 86 20.16 7.09 5.67
C ILE A 86 21.29 6.57 6.55
N ASN A 87 21.83 5.39 6.26
CA ASN A 87 22.99 4.84 6.96
C ASN A 87 23.88 4.08 5.98
N TYR A 88 25.19 4.31 6.08
CA TYR A 88 26.24 3.52 5.44
C TYR A 88 26.80 2.48 6.39
N VAL A 89 27.72 1.64 5.92
CA VAL A 89 28.43 0.66 6.74
C VAL A 89 29.28 1.37 7.80
N ASP A 90 29.36 0.78 8.99
CA ASP A 90 30.27 1.23 10.05
C ASP A 90 31.69 0.71 9.81
N ASP A 91 32.58 1.60 9.37
CA ASP A 91 33.98 1.28 9.05
C ASP A 91 34.89 1.18 10.28
N ASN A 92 34.38 1.48 11.48
CA ASN A 92 35.19 1.46 12.68
C ASN A 92 34.56 0.65 13.80
N GLN A 93 35.00 -0.61 13.86
CA GLN A 93 34.60 -1.61 14.85
C GLN A 93 35.04 -1.29 16.31
N SER A 94 35.61 -0.11 16.57
CA SER A 94 35.97 0.34 17.92
C SER A 94 34.77 0.97 18.61
N TRP A 95 34.35 0.38 19.74
CA TRP A 95 33.22 0.85 20.55
C TRP A 95 33.29 2.37 20.83
N ASN A 96 32.24 3.11 20.47
CA ASN A 96 32.08 4.59 20.52
C ASN A 96 32.80 5.43 19.45
N PHE A 97 33.11 4.88 18.27
CA PHE A 97 33.70 5.68 17.20
C PHE A 97 33.18 5.26 15.81
N TRP A 98 31.86 5.30 15.62
CA TRP A 98 31.18 4.94 14.37
C TRP A 98 31.38 6.02 13.31
N VAL A 99 31.90 5.63 12.14
CA VAL A 99 32.07 6.51 10.98
C VAL A 99 31.80 5.74 9.69
N ASP A 100 31.26 6.42 8.70
CA ASP A 100 31.08 5.89 7.35
C ASP A 100 32.39 5.96 6.54
N TYR A 101 32.36 5.44 5.32
CA TYR A 101 33.49 5.41 4.38
C TYR A 101 34.13 6.78 4.09
N THR A 102 33.43 7.89 4.35
CA THR A 102 33.95 9.26 4.21
C THR A 102 34.48 9.86 5.51
N CYS A 103 34.54 9.06 6.57
CA CYS A 103 34.83 9.50 7.93
C CYS A 103 33.75 10.42 8.53
N PHE A 104 32.51 10.34 8.04
CA PHE A 104 31.39 11.13 8.52
C PHE A 104 30.40 10.27 9.34
N TYR A 105 29.33 10.89 9.84
CA TYR A 105 28.43 10.30 10.83
C TYR A 105 27.07 9.88 10.24
N THR A 106 27.00 9.52 8.95
CA THR A 106 25.78 8.96 8.33
C THR A 106 25.76 7.45 8.53
N VAL A 107 25.78 7.05 9.80
CA VAL A 107 25.87 5.66 10.25
C VAL A 107 25.52 5.61 11.74
N TYR A 108 25.24 4.42 12.26
CA TYR A 108 25.15 4.13 13.68
C TYR A 108 26.07 2.97 14.08
N ASP A 109 26.36 2.86 15.38
CA ASP A 109 27.31 1.88 15.92
C ASP A 109 26.94 0.44 15.49
N ASN A 110 27.93 -0.28 14.95
CA ASN A 110 27.80 -1.67 14.51
C ASN A 110 26.78 -1.89 13.38
N HIS A 111 26.60 -0.91 12.50
CA HIS A 111 25.76 -1.06 11.31
C HIS A 111 26.47 -1.85 10.19
N TRP A 112 25.86 -2.97 9.77
CA TRP A 112 26.46 -3.96 8.86
C TRP A 112 25.92 -3.91 7.42
N GLY A 113 25.54 -2.73 6.93
CA GLY A 113 25.03 -2.61 5.57
C GLY A 113 24.82 -1.18 5.12
N THR A 114 24.14 -1.02 4.00
CA THR A 114 23.63 0.27 3.52
C THR A 114 22.11 0.28 3.63
N ASP A 115 21.55 1.27 4.33
CA ASP A 115 20.11 1.45 4.49
C ASP A 115 19.58 2.48 3.48
N ILE A 116 18.70 2.03 2.58
CA ILE A 116 18.08 2.84 1.54
C ILE A 116 16.58 2.90 1.80
N ILE A 117 16.08 4.06 2.25
CA ILE A 117 14.67 4.20 2.65
C ILE A 117 13.75 4.41 1.45
N ILE A 118 12.47 4.10 1.67
CA ILE A 118 11.35 4.66 0.93
C ILE A 118 10.52 5.57 1.84
N PRO A 119 9.70 6.49 1.32
CA PRO A 119 9.19 7.59 2.11
C PRO A 119 8.21 7.16 3.20
N THR A 120 7.36 6.16 2.96
CA THR A 120 6.27 5.81 3.88
C THR A 120 5.93 4.32 3.83
N PHE A 121 5.23 3.81 4.86
CA PHE A 121 4.59 2.49 4.82
C PHE A 121 3.53 2.41 3.72
N TRP A 122 2.96 3.53 3.28
CA TRP A 122 2.11 3.54 2.10
C TRP A 122 2.89 3.13 0.84
N ASN A 123 4.08 3.69 0.60
CA ASN A 123 4.93 3.29 -0.54
C ASN A 123 5.31 1.80 -0.46
N MET A 124 5.55 1.28 0.74
CA MET A 124 5.78 -0.14 1.00
C MET A 124 4.57 -0.98 0.60
N ASP A 125 3.38 -0.62 1.05
CA ASP A 125 2.15 -1.40 0.81
C ASP A 125 1.72 -1.39 -0.64
N GLU A 126 1.98 -0.31 -1.37
CA GLU A 126 1.77 -0.23 -2.81
C GLU A 126 2.79 -1.04 -3.62
N MET A 127 3.84 -1.59 -2.98
CA MET A 127 4.92 -2.33 -3.64
C MET A 127 5.49 -1.56 -4.82
N ILE A 128 5.71 -0.25 -4.63
CA ILE A 128 6.21 0.62 -5.70
C ILE A 128 7.70 0.35 -5.94
N THR A 129 8.48 0.07 -4.90
CA THR A 129 9.93 -0.01 -5.00
C THR A 129 10.41 -1.46 -4.95
N PRO A 130 10.77 -2.07 -6.10
CA PRO A 130 11.33 -3.42 -6.12
C PRO A 130 12.77 -3.42 -5.63
N ILE A 131 13.16 -4.52 -4.99
CA ILE A 131 14.54 -4.85 -4.68
C ILE A 131 15.10 -5.65 -5.84
N LEU A 132 16.24 -5.21 -6.37
CA LEU A 132 16.87 -5.78 -7.55
C LEU A 132 18.14 -6.56 -7.17
N ALA A 133 18.44 -7.62 -7.91
CA ALA A 133 19.74 -8.28 -7.82
C ALA A 133 20.83 -7.29 -8.24
N ALA A 134 21.71 -6.94 -7.29
CA ALA A 134 22.81 -6.00 -7.54
C ALA A 134 23.87 -6.57 -8.49
N ALA A 135 23.95 -7.89 -8.62
CA ALA A 135 24.83 -8.59 -9.55
C ALA A 135 24.24 -9.97 -9.88
N ASP A 136 24.73 -10.60 -10.95
CA ASP A 136 24.43 -11.99 -11.28
C ASP A 136 24.77 -12.91 -10.09
N GLY A 137 23.91 -13.88 -9.81
CA GLY A 137 24.13 -14.78 -8.68
C GLY A 137 23.14 -15.93 -8.62
N ILE A 138 23.32 -16.77 -7.60
CA ILE A 138 22.42 -17.88 -7.30
C ILE A 138 21.88 -17.70 -5.88
N VAL A 139 20.56 -17.78 -5.73
CA VAL A 139 19.88 -17.65 -4.44
C VAL A 139 20.26 -18.83 -3.54
N PHE A 140 20.88 -18.57 -2.38
CA PHE A 140 21.23 -19.62 -1.42
C PHE A 140 20.38 -19.58 -0.15
N TYR A 141 19.71 -18.46 0.12
CA TYR A 141 18.84 -18.30 1.29
C TYR A 141 17.67 -17.38 0.95
N THR A 142 16.49 -17.75 1.43
CA THR A 142 15.27 -16.96 1.38
C THR A 142 14.53 -17.13 2.70
N HIS A 143 14.00 -16.04 3.25
CA HIS A 143 13.07 -16.06 4.37
C HIS A 143 11.93 -15.09 4.07
N ASP A 144 10.68 -15.51 4.26
CA ASP A 144 9.51 -14.67 3.98
C ASP A 144 8.34 -15.02 4.92
N GLY A 145 7.41 -14.09 5.07
CA GLY A 145 6.18 -14.21 5.88
C GLY A 145 6.24 -13.53 7.24
N GLU A 146 7.36 -12.95 7.63
CA GLU A 146 7.50 -12.15 8.84
C GLU A 146 6.74 -10.84 8.73
N PHE A 147 6.27 -10.36 9.87
CA PHE A 147 5.58 -9.09 9.97
C PHE A 147 6.51 -7.94 9.55
N ASP A 148 6.05 -7.15 8.58
CA ASP A 148 6.54 -5.83 8.26
C ASP A 148 5.60 -4.79 8.90
N ARG A 149 6.04 -3.54 9.04
CA ARG A 149 5.40 -2.44 9.80
C ARG A 149 5.64 -2.43 11.31
N ASN A 150 6.82 -2.86 11.76
CA ASN A 150 7.24 -2.63 13.15
C ASN A 150 7.38 -1.12 13.40
N LEU A 151 6.83 -0.63 14.51
CA LEU A 151 6.95 0.78 14.93
C LEU A 151 7.93 0.97 16.10
N THR A 152 8.47 -0.15 16.60
CA THR A 152 9.42 -0.21 17.70
C THR A 152 10.47 -1.28 17.37
N LEU A 153 11.72 -1.04 17.76
CA LEU A 153 12.79 -2.02 17.58
C LEU A 153 12.60 -3.19 18.55
N ASP A 154 12.46 -4.40 18.00
CA ASP A 154 12.56 -5.67 18.72
C ASP A 154 13.70 -6.49 18.11
N TYR A 155 14.79 -6.64 18.86
CA TYR A 155 16.01 -7.33 18.43
C TYR A 155 15.87 -8.86 18.34
N SER A 156 14.69 -9.40 18.65
CA SER A 156 14.35 -10.81 18.41
C SER A 156 13.61 -11.04 17.09
N ASN A 157 13.19 -9.98 16.40
CA ASN A 157 12.50 -10.09 15.13
C ASN A 157 13.41 -10.67 14.04
N VAL A 158 12.82 -11.46 13.16
CA VAL A 158 13.45 -12.05 11.98
C VAL A 158 13.02 -11.23 10.76
N ALA A 159 13.96 -10.92 9.87
CA ALA A 159 13.67 -10.17 8.64
C ALA A 159 13.25 -11.11 7.50
N ASN A 160 12.33 -10.67 6.64
CA ASN A 160 12.20 -11.27 5.31
C ASN A 160 13.42 -10.85 4.49
N MET A 161 14.05 -11.80 3.80
CA MET A 161 15.28 -11.53 3.07
C MET A 161 15.56 -12.53 1.95
N VAL A 162 16.40 -12.10 1.01
CA VAL A 162 17.03 -12.94 -0.01
C VAL A 162 18.55 -12.80 0.16
N ALA A 163 19.29 -13.88 -0.07
CA ALA A 163 20.75 -13.81 -0.16
C ALA A 163 21.27 -14.56 -1.39
N LEU A 164 22.23 -13.93 -2.09
CA LEU A 164 22.78 -14.40 -3.36
C LEU A 164 24.25 -14.72 -3.23
N LEU A 165 24.68 -15.87 -3.74
CA LEU A 165 26.08 -16.23 -3.93
C LEU A 165 26.56 -15.74 -5.31
N HIS A 166 27.71 -15.10 -5.36
CA HIS A 166 28.34 -14.60 -6.59
C HIS A 166 29.56 -15.43 -6.99
N ASP A 167 30.01 -15.24 -8.24
CA ASP A 167 31.07 -16.02 -8.88
C ASP A 167 32.44 -15.92 -8.18
N ASP A 168 32.73 -14.76 -7.57
CA ASP A 168 33.98 -14.52 -6.83
C ASP A 168 33.94 -15.06 -5.39
N GLY A 169 32.84 -15.71 -5.01
CA GLY A 169 32.62 -16.27 -3.67
C GLY A 169 32.17 -15.26 -2.62
N THR A 170 31.94 -14.00 -3.00
CA THR A 170 31.17 -13.07 -2.17
C THR A 170 29.69 -13.46 -2.16
N TYR A 171 28.97 -12.98 -1.16
CA TYR A 171 27.52 -13.08 -1.13
C TYR A 171 26.89 -11.76 -0.69
N THR A 172 25.72 -11.47 -1.24
CA THR A 172 24.92 -10.28 -0.87
C THR A 172 23.69 -10.70 -0.08
N GLY A 173 23.28 -9.84 0.86
CA GLY A 173 22.03 -9.96 1.61
C GLY A 173 21.12 -8.77 1.33
N TYR A 174 19.84 -9.05 1.07
CA TYR A 174 18.80 -8.05 0.82
C TYR A 174 17.72 -8.22 1.88
N LEU A 175 17.66 -7.30 2.83
CA LEU A 175 16.91 -7.46 4.07
C LEU A 175 15.75 -6.48 4.20
N HIS A 176 14.95 -6.72 5.24
CA HIS A 176 13.74 -5.98 5.56
C HIS A 176 12.69 -6.03 4.45
N MET A 177 12.63 -7.12 3.69
CA MET A 177 11.70 -7.23 2.57
C MET A 177 10.23 -7.20 3.05
N LYS A 178 9.33 -6.74 2.18
CA LYS A 178 7.90 -6.76 2.43
C LYS A 178 7.42 -8.20 2.62
N LYS A 179 6.50 -8.42 3.56
CA LYS A 179 5.87 -9.71 3.82
C LYS A 179 5.20 -10.24 2.55
N TYR A 180 5.49 -11.50 2.21
CA TYR A 180 4.98 -12.19 1.02
C TYR A 180 5.41 -11.56 -0.31
N SER A 181 6.55 -10.86 -0.30
CA SER A 181 7.08 -10.22 -1.52
C SER A 181 8.30 -10.90 -2.10
N VAL A 182 8.88 -11.90 -1.42
CA VAL A 182 10.05 -12.62 -1.95
C VAL A 182 9.64 -13.36 -3.22
N ALA A 183 10.27 -13.00 -4.34
CA ALA A 183 9.86 -13.41 -5.68
C ALA A 183 10.70 -14.57 -6.26
N VAL A 184 11.74 -15.00 -5.52
CA VAL A 184 12.72 -15.99 -5.97
C VAL A 184 12.84 -17.15 -4.98
N ALA A 185 13.35 -18.29 -5.43
CA ALA A 185 13.54 -19.48 -4.60
C ALA A 185 15.01 -19.90 -4.49
N VAL A 186 15.37 -20.59 -3.39
CA VAL A 186 16.71 -21.18 -3.22
C VAL A 186 17.07 -22.10 -4.39
N GLY A 187 18.25 -21.89 -4.97
CA GLY A 187 18.77 -22.58 -6.15
C GLY A 187 18.46 -21.88 -7.48
N GLU A 188 17.64 -20.83 -7.47
CA GLU A 188 17.36 -20.03 -8.66
C GLU A 188 18.56 -19.16 -9.03
N SER A 189 18.88 -19.10 -10.33
CA SER A 189 19.87 -18.16 -10.87
C SER A 189 19.18 -16.87 -11.26
N VAL A 190 19.71 -15.75 -10.79
CA VAL A 190 19.21 -14.41 -11.09
C VAL A 190 20.28 -13.63 -11.84
N SER A 191 19.84 -12.78 -12.76
CA SER A 191 20.68 -11.81 -13.44
C SER A 191 20.59 -10.47 -12.71
N MET A 192 21.65 -9.68 -12.80
CA MET A 192 21.66 -8.29 -12.35
C MET A 192 20.43 -7.52 -12.88
N GLY A 193 19.71 -6.85 -11.97
CA GLY A 193 18.48 -6.13 -12.27
C GLY A 193 17.20 -6.98 -12.19
N ASP A 194 17.28 -8.29 -12.00
CA ASP A 194 16.10 -9.12 -11.73
C ASP A 194 15.46 -8.73 -10.38
N THR A 195 14.14 -8.74 -10.31
CA THR A 195 13.41 -8.42 -9.08
C THR A 195 13.46 -9.59 -8.09
N LEU A 196 14.00 -9.34 -6.90
CA LEU A 196 14.08 -10.31 -5.80
C LEU A 196 12.86 -10.24 -4.88
N GLY A 197 12.21 -9.08 -4.82
CA GLY A 197 10.99 -8.80 -4.08
C GLY A 197 10.80 -7.31 -3.88
N PHE A 198 10.17 -6.87 -2.80
CA PHE A 198 9.86 -5.45 -2.58
C PHE A 198 10.37 -4.94 -1.23
N VAL A 199 10.71 -3.66 -1.19
CA VAL A 199 11.14 -2.98 0.04
C VAL A 199 10.04 -3.06 1.09
N GLY A 200 10.41 -3.43 2.31
CA GLY A 200 9.51 -3.47 3.46
C GLY A 200 10.18 -2.99 4.73
N SER A 201 9.69 -3.45 5.88
CA SER A 201 10.29 -3.14 7.19
C SER A 201 10.28 -4.36 8.15
N SER A 202 10.31 -5.57 7.61
CA SER A 202 10.33 -6.79 8.42
C SER A 202 11.62 -6.89 9.25
N GLY A 203 11.61 -7.61 10.36
CA GLY A 203 12.80 -7.73 11.22
C GLY A 203 13.03 -6.51 12.13
N ILE A 204 14.29 -6.17 12.34
CA ILE A 204 14.74 -5.11 13.26
C ILE A 204 14.72 -3.76 12.53
N SER A 205 13.53 -3.29 12.17
CA SER A 205 13.36 -2.05 11.39
C SER A 205 12.10 -1.29 11.82
N THR A 206 12.19 0.03 11.96
CA THR A 206 11.03 0.89 12.32
C THR A 206 10.49 1.73 11.17
N TRP A 207 11.09 1.61 9.99
CA TRP A 207 10.75 2.38 8.79
C TRP A 207 11.03 1.54 7.56
N PRO A 208 10.23 1.64 6.48
CA PRO A 208 10.49 0.82 5.31
C PRO A 208 11.78 1.25 4.61
N HIS A 209 12.70 0.30 4.44
CA HIS A 209 13.98 0.48 3.77
C HIS A 209 14.55 -0.85 3.31
N LEU A 210 15.39 -0.83 2.29
CA LEU A 210 16.29 -1.94 1.97
C LEU A 210 17.53 -1.82 2.85
N HIS A 211 17.88 -2.89 3.55
CA HIS A 211 19.20 -3.05 4.14
C HIS A 211 20.02 -4.01 3.26
N PHE A 212 21.09 -3.50 2.66
CA PHE A 212 21.93 -4.22 1.70
C PHE A 212 23.30 -4.53 2.32
N GLU A 213 23.64 -5.82 2.43
CA GLU A 213 24.94 -6.29 2.93
C GLU A 213 25.77 -6.92 1.80
N VAL A 214 27.10 -6.72 1.84
CA VAL A 214 28.08 -7.47 1.04
C VAL A 214 29.01 -8.21 1.99
N ASN A 215 29.18 -9.51 1.79
CA ASN A 215 30.00 -10.35 2.64
C ASN A 215 30.97 -11.21 1.83
N ASN A 216 32.14 -11.50 2.40
CA ASN A 216 33.07 -12.48 1.84
C ASN A 216 32.66 -13.92 2.20
N GLY A 217 33.26 -14.92 1.54
CA GLY A 217 33.00 -16.34 1.80
C GLY A 217 33.38 -16.85 3.21
N ASN A 218 34.00 -16.03 4.06
CA ASN A 218 34.29 -16.30 5.47
C ASN A 218 33.39 -15.49 6.43
N TYR A 219 32.25 -14.97 5.94
CA TYR A 219 31.27 -14.16 6.69
C TYR A 219 31.78 -12.81 7.19
N GLY A 220 32.91 -12.33 6.66
CA GLY A 220 33.37 -10.98 6.94
C GLY A 220 32.59 -9.98 6.09
N LEU A 221 32.05 -8.94 6.73
CA LEU A 221 31.47 -7.79 6.06
C LEU A 221 32.51 -7.14 5.12
N ILE A 222 32.06 -6.77 3.94
CA ILE A 222 32.78 -5.92 2.99
C ILE A 222 31.98 -4.63 2.94
N ASP A 223 32.61 -3.49 3.25
CA ASP A 223 32.03 -2.19 2.88
C ASP A 223 32.22 -1.99 1.36
N PRO A 224 31.13 -1.91 0.57
CA PRO A 224 31.25 -1.72 -0.87
C PRO A 224 31.66 -0.30 -1.28
N TRP A 225 31.69 0.66 -0.35
CA TRP A 225 31.97 2.08 -0.59
C TRP A 225 33.44 2.44 -0.38
N HIS A 226 34.04 3.13 -1.34
CA HIS A 226 35.41 3.64 -1.25
C HIS A 226 35.44 5.10 -0.77
N GLY A 227 36.30 5.41 0.20
CA GLY A 227 36.56 6.79 0.65
C GLY A 227 37.74 6.92 1.60
N ASP A 228 37.79 8.04 2.32
CA ASP A 228 38.92 8.37 3.20
C ASP A 228 39.04 7.41 4.41
N CYS A 229 37.92 6.85 4.89
CA CYS A 229 37.89 5.88 5.99
C CYS A 229 37.83 4.41 5.52
N ASN A 230 37.39 4.16 4.28
CA ASN A 230 37.56 2.86 3.62
C ASN A 230 38.39 2.99 2.33
N THR A 231 39.69 2.68 2.43
CA THR A 231 40.60 2.80 1.29
C THR A 231 40.53 1.62 0.31
N ASP A 232 39.75 0.57 0.60
CA ASP A 232 39.60 -0.56 -0.30
C ASP A 232 38.92 -0.13 -1.62
N PRO A 233 39.22 -0.80 -2.76
CA PRO A 233 38.58 -0.46 -4.03
C PRO A 233 37.06 -0.59 -3.93
N SER A 234 36.35 0.40 -4.49
CA SER A 234 34.89 0.38 -4.56
C SER A 234 34.40 -0.93 -5.18
N ARG A 235 33.32 -1.47 -4.63
CA ARG A 235 32.62 -2.65 -5.16
C ARG A 235 31.41 -2.28 -6.01
N TRP A 236 31.11 -0.99 -6.17
CA TRP A 236 30.06 -0.52 -7.06
C TRP A 236 30.57 -0.43 -8.50
N VAL A 237 29.72 -0.74 -9.48
CA VAL A 237 30.03 -0.49 -10.91
C VAL A 237 30.26 1.00 -11.12
N ASP A 238 29.31 1.80 -10.65
CA ASP A 238 29.38 3.26 -10.59
C ASP A 238 29.05 3.72 -9.16
N GLN A 239 30.08 4.05 -8.37
CA GLN A 239 29.87 4.55 -7.01
C GLN A 239 29.21 5.93 -7.03
N TYR A 240 28.09 6.06 -6.33
CA TYR A 240 27.43 7.34 -6.12
C TYR A 240 28.29 8.30 -5.28
N PRO A 241 28.16 9.63 -5.49
CA PRO A 241 28.71 10.62 -4.57
C PRO A 241 28.23 10.40 -3.14
N TYR A 242 28.98 10.92 -2.17
CA TYR A 242 28.53 10.91 -0.79
C TYR A 242 27.23 11.69 -0.62
N LEU A 243 26.37 11.24 0.30
CA LEU A 243 25.08 11.88 0.57
C LEU A 243 25.21 13.40 0.84
N GLY A 244 26.24 13.79 1.58
CA GLY A 244 26.54 15.21 1.88
C GLY A 244 26.96 16.06 0.67
N GLU A 245 27.30 15.43 -0.46
CA GLU A 245 27.66 16.14 -1.71
C GLU A 245 26.44 16.47 -2.58
N TYR A 246 25.28 15.85 -2.31
CA TYR A 246 24.04 16.20 -2.99
C TYR A 246 23.51 17.56 -2.55
N PRO A 247 22.74 18.27 -3.41
CA PRO A 247 22.08 19.51 -3.00
C PRO A 247 21.15 19.29 -1.82
N GLN A 248 21.03 20.31 -0.97
CA GLN A 248 19.98 20.39 0.05
C GLN A 248 18.61 20.23 -0.61
N ASP A 249 17.77 19.39 -0.01
CA ASP A 249 16.45 19.09 -0.55
C ASP A 249 15.43 18.75 0.54
N VAL A 250 14.15 18.81 0.20
CA VAL A 250 13.03 18.39 1.03
C VAL A 250 12.36 17.21 0.36
N TYR A 251 12.63 16.02 0.90
CA TYR A 251 12.15 14.74 0.39
C TYR A 251 10.69 14.48 0.73
N ASP A 252 10.22 15.03 1.83
CA ASP A 252 8.83 14.95 2.22
C ASP A 252 8.40 16.25 2.89
N TYR A 253 7.28 16.80 2.45
CA TYR A 253 6.59 17.90 3.11
C TYR A 253 5.12 17.55 3.24
N TYR A 254 4.68 17.52 4.48
CA TYR A 254 3.33 17.15 4.84
C TYR A 254 2.70 18.23 5.71
N SER A 255 1.43 18.54 5.47
CA SER A 255 0.63 19.32 6.40
C SER A 255 -0.75 18.72 6.51
N SER A 256 -1.15 18.36 7.73
CA SER A 256 -2.32 17.53 8.01
C SER A 256 -3.13 18.10 9.18
N GLY A 257 -4.43 17.80 9.15
CA GLY A 257 -5.38 18.04 10.24
C GLY A 257 -5.68 16.79 11.06
N VAL A 258 -5.04 15.65 10.76
CA VAL A 258 -5.33 14.39 11.47
C VAL A 258 -5.09 14.57 12.95
N PRO A 259 -6.11 14.35 13.80
CA PRO A 259 -5.98 14.57 15.22
C PRO A 259 -5.07 13.51 15.83
N LEU A 260 -3.94 13.97 16.39
CA LEU A 260 -3.03 13.13 17.16
C LEU A 260 -3.38 13.26 18.65
N PRO A 261 -3.41 12.14 19.41
CA PRO A 261 -3.76 12.18 20.83
C PRO A 261 -2.74 12.97 21.68
N ALA A 262 -1.51 13.10 21.18
CA ALA A 262 -0.50 14.01 21.68
C ALA A 262 0.47 14.40 20.55
N MET A 263 0.97 15.63 20.61
CA MET A 263 1.97 16.12 19.65
C MET A 263 3.38 15.70 20.12
N THR A 264 3.76 14.49 19.73
CA THR A 264 5.06 13.88 20.04
C THR A 264 5.77 13.44 18.76
N ASN A 265 7.10 13.39 18.76
CA ASN A 265 7.88 12.91 17.60
C ASN A 265 7.40 11.53 17.13
N PHE A 266 7.10 10.62 18.06
CA PHE A 266 6.64 9.28 17.74
C PHE A 266 5.31 9.29 16.96
N LEU A 267 4.31 10.03 17.45
CA LEU A 267 2.98 10.06 16.84
C LEU A 267 2.96 10.82 15.52
N VAL A 268 3.75 11.90 15.39
CA VAL A 268 3.88 12.62 14.11
C VAL A 268 4.58 11.73 13.09
N ASN A 269 5.70 11.10 13.44
CA ASN A 269 6.41 10.20 12.54
C ASN A 269 5.55 9.00 12.16
N GLN A 270 4.74 8.47 13.09
CA GLN A 270 3.76 7.42 12.78
C GLN A 270 2.70 7.92 11.79
N ALA A 271 2.13 9.12 11.99
CA ALA A 271 1.16 9.65 11.05
C ALA A 271 1.76 9.86 9.65
N VAL A 272 2.99 10.37 9.58
CA VAL A 272 3.74 10.55 8.33
C VAL A 272 4.07 9.21 7.67
N SER A 273 4.54 8.23 8.44
CA SER A 273 4.84 6.88 7.94
C SER A 273 3.59 6.21 7.39
N GLU A 274 2.47 6.49 8.01
CA GLU A 274 1.15 6.12 7.57
C GLU A 274 0.58 7.14 6.59
N ASN A 275 1.36 7.96 5.86
CA ASN A 275 0.95 8.92 4.82
C ASN A 275 -0.32 9.79 5.14
N ALA A 276 -0.54 10.14 6.43
CA ALA A 276 -1.71 10.83 6.99
C ALA A 276 -2.24 11.92 6.06
N PRO A 277 -3.51 11.99 5.64
CA PRO A 277 -3.98 12.87 4.56
C PRO A 277 -3.65 14.36 4.74
N ARG A 278 -3.37 15.05 3.62
CA ARG A 278 -3.11 16.50 3.61
C ARG A 278 -4.37 17.27 3.98
N SER A 279 -4.21 18.27 4.83
CA SER A 279 -5.29 19.16 5.28
C SER A 279 -5.89 19.90 4.08
N LYS A 280 -7.21 19.76 3.90
CA LYS A 280 -7.98 20.48 2.87
C LYS A 280 -8.99 21.44 3.46
N HIS A 281 -9.68 21.01 4.49
CA HIS A 281 -10.70 21.77 5.21
C HIS A 281 -10.39 21.73 6.71
N ASN A 282 -10.66 22.83 7.40
CA ASN A 282 -10.49 22.92 8.85
C ASN A 282 -11.53 23.88 9.43
N ASN A 283 -11.91 23.61 10.67
CA ASN A 283 -12.77 24.41 11.49
C ASN A 283 -12.01 25.12 12.61
N GLU A 284 -12.71 26.07 13.25
CA GLU A 284 -12.25 26.69 14.49
C GLU A 284 -11.94 25.64 15.56
N GLY A 285 -10.75 25.72 16.16
CA GLY A 285 -10.32 24.82 17.22
C GLY A 285 -9.64 23.53 16.72
N ASP A 286 -9.60 23.29 15.41
CA ASP A 286 -8.91 22.12 14.86
C ASP A 286 -7.40 22.20 15.09
N ILE A 287 -6.80 21.05 15.37
CA ILE A 287 -5.34 20.91 15.46
C ILE A 287 -4.80 20.68 14.05
N ARG A 288 -3.81 21.48 13.66
CA ARG A 288 -3.04 21.28 12.44
C ARG A 288 -1.58 21.06 12.76
N TRP A 289 -0.91 20.24 11.96
CA TRP A 289 0.51 20.03 12.06
C TRP A 289 1.13 19.91 10.67
N SER A 290 2.41 20.28 10.59
CA SER A 290 3.20 20.18 9.37
C SER A 290 4.53 19.54 9.68
N HIS A 291 5.02 18.70 8.78
CA HIS A 291 6.24 17.92 8.88
C HIS A 291 7.08 18.12 7.62
N VAL A 292 8.41 18.09 7.78
CA VAL A 292 9.38 18.07 6.69
C VAL A 292 10.46 17.04 6.96
N PHE A 293 10.88 16.31 5.92
CA PHE A 293 12.07 15.48 5.89
C PHE A 293 13.10 16.12 4.95
N ILE A 294 14.26 16.47 5.49
CA ILE A 294 15.25 17.34 4.86
C ILE A 294 16.55 16.57 4.68
N ARG A 295 17.13 16.62 3.47
CA ARG A 295 18.50 16.20 3.18
C ARG A 295 19.45 17.41 3.30
N ASN A 296 20.62 17.19 3.92
CA ASN A 296 21.71 18.16 4.04
C ASN A 296 21.28 19.51 4.65
N LEU A 297 20.72 19.47 5.88
CA LEU A 297 20.39 20.67 6.65
C LEU A 297 21.65 21.19 7.36
N ALA A 298 22.11 22.40 7.02
CA ALA A 298 23.32 22.97 7.60
C ALA A 298 23.08 23.63 8.97
N TRP A 299 24.13 23.73 9.78
CA TRP A 299 24.10 24.33 11.12
C TRP A 299 23.45 25.72 11.13
N GLY A 300 23.73 26.55 10.12
CA GLY A 300 23.23 27.94 10.04
C GLY A 300 21.88 28.11 9.36
N ASP A 301 21.26 27.04 8.89
CA ASP A 301 20.03 27.13 8.09
C ASP A 301 18.83 27.51 8.95
N THR A 302 17.99 28.39 8.39
CA THR A 302 16.73 28.78 9.00
C THR A 302 15.58 27.96 8.41
N LEU A 303 14.83 27.25 9.24
CA LEU A 303 13.58 26.64 8.81
C LEU A 303 12.45 27.66 8.95
N ARG A 304 11.59 27.78 7.93
CA ARG A 304 10.52 28.78 7.92
C ARG A 304 9.24 28.25 7.30
N TRP A 305 8.15 28.33 8.05
CA TRP A 305 6.79 28.09 7.61
C TRP A 305 6.05 29.42 7.48
N LEU A 306 5.44 29.63 6.32
CA LEU A 306 4.68 30.82 6.01
C LEU A 306 3.27 30.44 5.56
N GLN A 307 2.27 30.92 6.28
CA GLN A 307 0.86 30.77 5.94
C GLN A 307 0.30 32.11 5.47
N THR A 308 -0.22 32.14 4.26
CA THR A 308 -0.82 33.35 3.65
C THR A 308 -2.26 33.08 3.28
N ARG A 309 -3.17 33.97 3.66
CA ARG A 309 -4.54 33.96 3.16
C ARG A 309 -4.53 34.42 1.71
N ASN A 310 -5.20 33.66 0.83
CA ASN A 310 -5.12 33.86 -0.62
C ASN A 310 -5.75 35.18 -1.10
N ASP A 311 -6.55 35.84 -0.27
CA ASP A 311 -7.10 37.18 -0.51
C ASP A 311 -6.12 38.32 -0.16
N GLY A 312 -4.92 37.99 0.35
CA GLY A 312 -3.91 38.95 0.80
C GLY A 312 -4.21 39.61 2.15
N GLY A 313 -5.16 39.08 2.92
CA GLY A 313 -5.61 39.67 4.18
C GLY A 313 -4.66 39.41 5.36
N ALA A 314 -4.41 38.13 5.68
CA ALA A 314 -3.66 37.70 6.85
C ALA A 314 -2.45 36.83 6.47
N GLU A 315 -1.36 36.97 7.22
CA GLU A 315 -0.11 36.22 7.06
C GLU A 315 0.42 35.82 8.44
N PHE A 316 0.83 34.57 8.57
CA PHE A 316 1.46 34.03 9.76
C PHE A 316 2.77 33.34 9.41
N GLU A 317 3.76 33.54 10.26
CA GLU A 317 5.11 33.06 10.01
C GLU A 317 5.71 32.47 11.27
N TRP A 318 6.40 31.35 11.10
CA TRP A 318 7.23 30.73 12.12
C TRP A 318 8.56 30.36 11.51
N TRP A 319 9.64 30.78 12.17
CA TRP A 319 10.98 30.44 11.75
C TRP A 319 11.92 30.34 12.94
N TRP A 320 12.94 29.51 12.80
CA TRP A 320 14.04 29.41 13.76
C TRP A 320 15.27 28.78 13.08
N VAL A 321 16.41 28.93 13.73
CA VAL A 321 17.64 28.20 13.38
C VAL A 321 17.75 27.01 14.33
N PRO A 322 17.64 25.75 13.86
CA PRO A 322 17.58 24.59 14.74
C PRO A 322 18.79 24.45 15.68
N SER A 323 19.98 24.83 15.22
CA SER A 323 21.21 24.78 16.01
C SER A 323 21.27 25.84 17.14
N GLU A 324 20.42 26.87 17.08
CA GLU A 324 20.35 27.93 18.09
C GLU A 324 19.25 27.68 19.15
N ASP A 325 18.40 26.66 18.97
CA ASP A 325 17.35 26.32 19.94
C ASP A 325 17.96 25.61 21.16
N PRO A 326 17.82 26.14 22.38
CA PRO A 326 18.37 25.53 23.59
C PRO A 326 17.75 24.17 23.95
N ASN A 327 16.64 23.77 23.31
CA ASN A 327 15.99 22.48 23.50
C ASN A 327 16.44 21.44 22.47
N ILE A 328 17.22 21.84 21.46
CA ILE A 328 17.76 20.95 20.44
C ILE A 328 19.22 20.67 20.79
N ASN A 329 19.57 19.39 20.85
CA ASN A 329 20.96 18.98 21.08
C ASN A 329 21.70 18.82 19.75
N TRP A 330 22.07 19.93 19.11
CA TRP A 330 22.89 19.85 17.90
C TRP A 330 24.36 19.54 18.25
N PRO A 331 24.94 18.42 17.77
CA PRO A 331 26.33 18.07 18.08
C PRO A 331 27.31 19.08 17.51
N SER A 332 28.17 19.66 18.36
CA SER A 332 29.08 20.75 17.98
C SER A 332 30.14 20.39 16.91
N TYR A 333 30.31 19.10 16.62
CA TYR A 333 31.20 18.58 15.59
C TYR A 333 30.51 18.37 14.23
N LEU A 334 29.18 18.49 14.15
CA LEU A 334 28.41 18.35 12.91
C LEU A 334 28.13 19.69 12.28
N GLU A 335 28.68 19.91 11.09
CA GLU A 335 28.42 21.11 10.28
C GLU A 335 27.03 21.08 9.62
N TYR A 336 26.50 19.88 9.36
CA TYR A 336 25.17 19.65 8.78
C TYR A 336 24.66 18.28 9.21
N TYR A 337 23.33 18.11 9.18
CA TYR A 337 22.69 16.81 9.20
C TYR A 337 22.50 16.33 7.76
N THR A 338 23.03 15.16 7.44
CA THR A 338 22.81 14.55 6.12
C THR A 338 21.35 14.25 5.86
N TRP A 339 20.60 13.91 6.90
CA TRP A 339 19.15 13.88 6.88
C TRP A 339 18.59 14.25 8.25
N SER A 340 17.40 14.87 8.27
CA SER A 340 16.70 15.25 9.50
C SER A 340 15.21 15.44 9.24
N TRP A 341 14.38 15.31 10.27
CA TRP A 341 12.96 15.67 10.18
C TRP A 341 12.60 16.78 11.16
N TRP A 342 11.62 17.58 10.80
CA TRP A 342 11.13 18.69 11.62
C TRP A 342 9.63 18.79 11.50
N TRP A 343 8.98 19.22 12.56
CA TRP A 343 7.55 19.46 12.51
C TRP A 343 7.14 20.63 13.37
N ILE A 344 5.99 21.20 13.01
CA ILE A 344 5.29 22.25 13.72
C ILE A 344 3.84 21.84 13.90
N TRP A 345 3.16 22.39 14.91
CA TRP A 345 1.72 22.19 15.10
C TRP A 345 1.09 23.37 15.79
N GLY A 346 -0.20 23.62 15.54
CA GLY A 346 -0.98 24.61 16.25
C GLY A 346 -2.48 24.37 16.15
N ILE A 347 -3.24 25.31 16.67
CA ILE A 347 -4.71 25.27 16.70
C ILE A 347 -5.24 26.38 15.80
N VAL A 348 -6.24 26.10 14.98
CA VAL A 348 -6.96 27.09 14.16
C VAL A 348 -7.67 28.08 15.09
N ASP A 349 -7.33 29.36 14.95
CA ASP A 349 -7.83 30.40 15.83
C ASP A 349 -9.34 30.67 15.70
N ASN A 350 -9.90 31.10 16.83
CA ASN A 350 -11.30 31.41 17.06
C ASN A 350 -11.70 32.80 16.54
N ASP A 351 -10.75 33.65 16.12
CA ASP A 351 -11.07 34.90 15.43
C ASP A 351 -11.38 34.66 13.94
N THR A 352 -12.65 34.36 13.69
CA THR A 352 -13.19 34.12 12.33
C THR A 352 -13.01 35.29 11.37
N SER A 353 -12.77 36.52 11.86
CA SER A 353 -12.48 37.67 10.98
C SER A 353 -11.10 37.58 10.32
N VAL A 354 -10.21 36.80 10.93
CA VAL A 354 -8.83 36.56 10.48
C VAL A 354 -8.70 35.18 9.86
N SER A 355 -9.18 34.13 10.55
CA SER A 355 -8.93 32.74 10.18
C SER A 355 -9.73 32.27 8.96
N TYR A 356 -10.95 32.76 8.74
CA TYR A 356 -11.79 32.27 7.64
C TYR A 356 -11.24 32.67 6.26
N GLY A 357 -11.27 31.72 5.33
CA GLY A 357 -10.85 31.89 3.96
C GLY A 357 -10.02 30.71 3.45
N THR A 358 -9.43 30.91 2.28
CA THR A 358 -8.55 29.92 1.68
C THR A 358 -7.10 30.32 1.90
N TRP A 359 -6.28 29.36 2.32
CA TRP A 359 -4.90 29.55 2.73
C TRP A 359 -3.93 28.78 1.85
N THR A 360 -2.71 29.30 1.81
CA THR A 360 -1.54 28.62 1.28
C THR A 360 -0.47 28.59 2.37
N GLU A 361 0.06 27.40 2.62
CA GLU A 361 1.25 27.19 3.44
C GLU A 361 2.46 26.98 2.53
N ARG A 362 3.59 27.57 2.89
CA ARG A 362 4.87 27.42 2.19
C ARG A 362 5.97 27.10 3.17
N PHE A 363 6.82 26.17 2.80
CA PHE A 363 8.02 25.83 3.54
C PHE A 363 9.26 26.36 2.84
N TYR A 364 10.16 26.95 3.63
CA TYR A 364 11.43 27.49 3.19
C TYR A 364 12.57 26.93 4.03
N ILE A 365 13.71 26.76 3.37
CA ILE A 365 15.01 26.79 4.04
C ILE A 365 15.69 28.09 3.63
N ASN A 366 16.05 28.89 4.63
CA ASN A 366 16.51 30.26 4.48
C ASN A 366 15.51 31.13 3.71
N SER A 367 15.81 31.44 2.45
CA SER A 367 14.97 32.24 1.56
C SER A 367 14.44 31.45 0.35
N THR A 368 14.83 30.18 0.23
CA THR A 368 14.43 29.30 -0.87
C THR A 368 13.15 28.58 -0.49
N VAL A 369 12.11 28.67 -1.34
CA VAL A 369 10.89 27.86 -1.21
C VAL A 369 11.22 26.45 -1.66
N PHE A 370 10.88 25.45 -0.84
CA PHE A 370 10.98 24.05 -1.22
C PHE A 370 9.62 23.46 -1.57
N ASP A 371 8.59 23.71 -0.77
CA ASP A 371 7.25 23.16 -1.03
C ASP A 371 6.13 24.11 -0.56
N SER A 372 4.91 23.85 -1.02
CA SER A 372 3.71 24.57 -0.64
C SER A 372 2.46 23.69 -0.67
N LEU A 373 1.61 23.84 0.35
CA LEU A 373 0.26 23.31 0.36
C LEU A 373 -0.73 24.45 0.10
N THR A 374 -1.51 24.34 -0.98
CA THR A 374 -2.47 25.38 -1.39
C THR A 374 -3.90 24.93 -1.16
N ASN A 375 -4.83 25.89 -1.17
CA ASN A 375 -6.27 25.66 -1.10
C ASN A 375 -6.75 25.02 0.22
N ILE A 376 -6.09 25.34 1.32
CA ILE A 376 -6.53 24.95 2.66
C ILE A 376 -7.69 25.86 3.05
N VAL A 377 -8.91 25.33 3.11
CA VAL A 377 -10.10 26.07 3.50
C VAL A 377 -10.21 26.09 5.02
N VAL A 378 -10.49 27.27 5.55
CA VAL A 378 -10.88 27.45 6.95
C VAL A 378 -12.22 28.17 6.95
N ASP A 379 -13.25 27.54 7.50
CA ASP A 379 -14.58 28.13 7.64
C ASP A 379 -15.30 27.59 8.89
N GLY A 380 -16.64 27.66 8.90
CA GLY A 380 -17.47 27.15 10.00
C GLY A 380 -18.46 26.09 9.54
N GLU A 381 -18.28 25.53 8.35
CA GLU A 381 -19.09 24.42 7.86
C GLU A 381 -18.67 23.15 8.61
N PRO A 382 -19.60 22.44 9.27
CA PRO A 382 -19.24 21.22 9.99
C PRO A 382 -18.65 20.15 9.06
N ASN A 383 -17.66 19.41 9.57
CA ASN A 383 -17.08 18.26 8.87
C ASN A 383 -18.16 17.28 8.40
N GLN A 384 -18.09 16.86 7.14
CA GLN A 384 -18.95 15.85 6.58
C GLN A 384 -18.34 14.47 6.82
N LEU A 385 -19.16 13.53 7.28
CA LEU A 385 -18.66 12.16 7.48
C LEU A 385 -18.31 11.52 6.13
N PRO A 386 -17.26 10.68 6.09
CA PRO A 386 -16.94 9.92 4.90
C PRO A 386 -18.11 8.97 4.54
N GLU A 387 -18.19 8.59 3.28
CA GLU A 387 -19.23 7.68 2.78
C GLU A 387 -18.61 6.51 2.03
N ILE A 388 -19.28 5.35 2.03
CA ILE A 388 -18.95 4.23 1.15
C ILE A 388 -20.12 4.02 0.20
N ALA A 389 -19.89 4.16 -1.10
CA ALA A 389 -20.91 3.93 -2.11
C ALA A 389 -21.33 2.45 -2.11
N PRO A 390 -22.63 2.14 -2.17
CA PRO A 390 -23.09 0.76 -2.26
C PRO A 390 -22.64 0.16 -3.60
N VAL A 391 -21.92 -0.96 -3.54
CA VAL A 391 -21.40 -1.66 -4.71
C VAL A 391 -21.61 -3.17 -4.57
N VAL A 392 -21.83 -3.84 -5.70
CA VAL A 392 -21.86 -5.29 -5.81
C VAL A 392 -20.77 -5.71 -6.77
N PHE A 393 -19.88 -6.60 -6.32
CA PHE A 393 -18.87 -7.23 -7.16
C PHE A 393 -19.30 -8.65 -7.51
N ASP A 394 -19.27 -9.01 -8.78
CA ASP A 394 -19.45 -10.40 -9.21
C ASP A 394 -18.12 -11.14 -9.01
N VAL A 395 -18.15 -12.25 -8.27
CA VAL A 395 -16.95 -13.04 -7.93
C VAL A 395 -17.21 -14.49 -8.28
N GLU A 396 -16.28 -15.12 -9.01
CA GLU A 396 -16.38 -16.55 -9.30
C GLU A 396 -16.18 -17.36 -8.02
N ALA A 397 -17.08 -18.32 -7.78
CA ALA A 397 -17.01 -19.14 -6.57
C ALA A 397 -15.72 -19.98 -6.56
N GLY A 398 -14.88 -19.78 -5.54
CA GLY A 398 -13.56 -20.42 -5.43
C GLY A 398 -12.38 -19.55 -5.85
N GLU A 399 -12.62 -18.38 -6.43
CA GLU A 399 -11.59 -17.46 -6.92
C GLU A 399 -11.40 -16.25 -5.99
N THR A 400 -10.29 -15.54 -6.18
CA THR A 400 -9.99 -14.28 -5.49
C THR A 400 -10.29 -13.10 -6.41
N PHE A 401 -11.12 -12.17 -5.93
CA PHE A 401 -11.37 -10.89 -6.55
C PHE A 401 -10.56 -9.79 -5.87
N TYR A 402 -9.94 -8.92 -6.67
CA TYR A 402 -9.25 -7.73 -6.20
C TYR A 402 -10.04 -6.50 -6.62
N GLY A 403 -10.31 -5.60 -5.66
CA GLY A 403 -11.06 -4.38 -5.92
C GLY A 403 -10.63 -3.23 -5.02
N GLU A 404 -11.30 -2.09 -5.20
CA GLU A 404 -11.11 -0.91 -4.37
C GLU A 404 -12.43 -0.55 -3.67
N ILE A 405 -12.35 -0.12 -2.40
CA ILE A 405 -13.48 0.32 -1.61
C ILE A 405 -13.91 1.68 -2.17
N PRO A 406 -15.14 1.80 -2.70
CA PRO A 406 -15.60 3.01 -3.36
C PRO A 406 -16.09 4.03 -2.34
N SER A 407 -15.19 4.56 -1.54
CA SER A 407 -15.54 5.54 -0.52
C SER A 407 -15.17 6.96 -0.92
N SER A 408 -15.70 7.97 -0.24
CA SER A 408 -15.49 9.37 -0.60
C SER A 408 -15.73 10.24 0.62
N ASP A 409 -15.26 11.47 0.54
CA ASP A 409 -15.53 12.52 1.50
C ASP A 409 -15.55 13.85 0.75
N ALA A 410 -16.50 14.70 1.12
CA ALA A 410 -16.85 15.90 0.36
C ALA A 410 -15.95 17.08 0.69
N ASP A 411 -15.53 17.21 1.94
CA ASP A 411 -14.66 18.26 2.47
C ASP A 411 -13.28 17.75 2.87
N GLY A 412 -13.14 16.45 3.10
CA GLY A 412 -11.91 15.84 3.55
C GLY A 412 -11.26 14.83 2.60
N THR A 413 -10.50 13.92 3.20
CA THR A 413 -9.85 12.79 2.52
C THR A 413 -9.99 11.54 3.37
N PRO A 414 -10.67 10.51 2.87
CA PRO A 414 -10.73 9.27 3.60
C PRO A 414 -9.40 8.54 3.51
N TRP A 415 -8.96 7.96 4.62
CA TRP A 415 -7.61 7.44 4.69
C TRP A 415 -7.42 6.15 5.47
N ARG A 416 -8.34 5.81 6.38
CA ARG A 416 -8.27 4.55 7.13
C ARG A 416 -9.51 3.71 6.90
N HIS A 417 -9.30 2.40 6.77
CA HIS A 417 -10.36 1.40 6.59
C HIS A 417 -10.20 0.30 7.60
N GLU A 418 -11.30 -0.10 8.23
CA GLU A 418 -11.31 -1.20 9.18
C GLU A 418 -12.45 -2.16 8.83
N VAL A 419 -12.14 -3.46 8.83
CA VAL A 419 -13.17 -4.50 8.68
C VAL A 419 -13.96 -4.57 9.98
N VAL A 420 -15.25 -4.25 9.91
CA VAL A 420 -16.16 -4.30 11.06
C VAL A 420 -16.80 -5.68 11.18
N THR A 421 -17.17 -6.27 10.05
CA THR A 421 -17.74 -7.62 10.00
C THR A 421 -17.22 -8.39 8.81
N ASP A 422 -16.70 -9.58 9.08
CA ASP A 422 -16.24 -10.51 8.04
C ASP A 422 -17.37 -11.05 7.16
N PRO A 423 -17.03 -11.47 5.93
CA PRO A 423 -17.94 -12.20 5.05
C PRO A 423 -18.30 -13.60 5.58
N THR A 424 -19.40 -14.16 5.09
CA THR A 424 -19.85 -15.53 5.44
C THR A 424 -19.35 -16.60 4.47
N TRP A 425 -19.19 -16.26 3.19
CA TRP A 425 -18.91 -17.18 2.07
C TRP A 425 -17.53 -16.99 1.45
N GLY A 426 -16.66 -16.25 2.12
CA GLY A 426 -15.29 -16.02 1.68
C GLY A 426 -14.41 -15.52 2.80
N MET A 427 -13.22 -15.08 2.43
CA MET A 427 -12.31 -14.30 3.29
C MET A 427 -12.12 -12.94 2.66
N PHE A 428 -12.07 -11.89 3.48
CA PHE A 428 -11.82 -10.53 3.04
C PHE A 428 -10.55 -10.02 3.72
N GLU A 429 -9.62 -9.52 2.92
CA GLU A 429 -8.37 -8.95 3.38
C GLU A 429 -8.23 -7.55 2.81
N LEU A 430 -8.01 -6.57 3.68
CA LEU A 430 -7.57 -5.25 3.23
C LEU A 430 -6.14 -5.35 2.72
N GLN A 431 -5.87 -4.71 1.59
CA GLN A 431 -4.55 -4.68 0.96
C GLN A 431 -4.21 -3.24 0.57
N GLY A 432 -2.92 -2.93 0.49
CA GLY A 432 -2.47 -1.56 0.19
C GLY A 432 -2.59 -0.61 1.40
N GLY A 433 -2.06 0.60 1.24
CA GLY A 433 -2.23 1.68 2.23
C GLY A 433 -3.51 2.47 1.96
N TYR A 434 -3.44 3.82 1.94
CA TYR A 434 -4.54 4.75 1.59
C TYR A 434 -5.44 4.32 0.43
N GLN A 435 -4.85 3.65 -0.57
CA GLN A 435 -5.59 3.10 -1.67
C GLN A 435 -6.30 1.88 -1.15
N ARG A 436 -7.63 2.00 -1.12
CA ARG A 436 -8.52 1.13 -0.37
C ARG A 436 -8.71 -0.20 -1.09
N LYS A 437 -7.62 -0.90 -1.41
CA LYS A 437 -7.66 -2.16 -2.12
C LYS A 437 -8.08 -3.25 -1.14
N PHE A 438 -8.65 -4.29 -1.70
CA PHE A 438 -8.98 -5.48 -0.94
C PHE A 438 -8.89 -6.71 -1.83
N ALA A 439 -8.64 -7.84 -1.20
CA ALA A 439 -8.84 -9.15 -1.78
C ALA A 439 -10.06 -9.81 -1.11
N TYR A 440 -11.00 -10.29 -1.91
CA TYR A 440 -12.07 -11.16 -1.46
C TYR A 440 -11.91 -12.53 -2.10
N THR A 441 -11.65 -13.55 -1.28
CA THR A 441 -11.48 -14.94 -1.73
C THR A 441 -12.75 -15.71 -1.43
N SER A 442 -13.49 -16.05 -2.49
CA SER A 442 -14.72 -16.83 -2.40
C SER A 442 -14.44 -18.31 -2.14
N ILE A 443 -15.24 -19.00 -1.32
CA ILE A 443 -15.14 -20.45 -1.22
C ILE A 443 -15.87 -21.14 -2.38
N SER A 444 -15.38 -22.30 -2.84
CA SER A 444 -15.96 -23.00 -4.01
C SER A 444 -17.45 -23.37 -3.88
N GLY A 445 -17.98 -23.43 -2.65
CA GLY A 445 -19.40 -23.70 -2.37
C GLY A 445 -20.31 -22.46 -2.31
N ALA A 446 -19.79 -21.26 -2.58
CA ALA A 446 -20.50 -20.00 -2.44
C ALA A 446 -21.43 -19.66 -3.62
N ALA A 447 -21.38 -20.41 -4.72
CA ALA A 447 -22.14 -20.08 -5.92
C ALA A 447 -23.65 -19.91 -5.66
N GLY A 448 -24.21 -18.78 -6.11
CA GLY A 448 -25.61 -18.41 -5.92
C GLY A 448 -25.91 -17.73 -4.56
N TYR A 449 -24.93 -17.58 -3.69
CA TYR A 449 -25.06 -16.83 -2.43
C TYR A 449 -24.47 -15.43 -2.56
N MET A 450 -25.25 -14.44 -2.10
CA MET A 450 -24.73 -13.10 -1.89
C MET A 450 -24.02 -13.05 -0.54
N ASP A 451 -22.82 -12.48 -0.54
CA ASP A 451 -22.02 -12.25 0.63
C ASP A 451 -21.83 -10.75 0.84
N SER A 452 -21.32 -10.35 2.01
CA SER A 452 -21.13 -8.95 2.29
C SER A 452 -20.17 -8.68 3.43
N VAL A 453 -19.51 -7.53 3.37
CA VAL A 453 -18.58 -7.04 4.38
C VAL A 453 -19.02 -5.64 4.82
N ILE A 454 -18.94 -5.36 6.12
CA ILE A 454 -19.12 -4.01 6.65
C ILE A 454 -17.74 -3.43 6.90
N ILE A 455 -17.49 -2.27 6.31
CA ILE A 455 -16.24 -1.52 6.42
C ILE A 455 -16.52 -0.21 7.14
N ALA A 456 -15.67 0.13 8.10
CA ALA A 456 -15.57 1.48 8.63
C ALA A 456 -14.56 2.28 7.81
N VAL A 457 -14.89 3.53 7.47
CA VAL A 457 -14.01 4.48 6.81
C VAL A 457 -13.84 5.70 7.71
N TYR A 458 -12.59 6.16 7.84
CA TYR A 458 -12.23 7.35 8.59
C TYR A 458 -11.73 8.45 7.66
N ASP A 459 -12.15 9.69 7.91
CA ASP A 459 -11.69 10.91 7.21
C ASP A 459 -10.45 11.52 7.86
N ASP A 460 -9.93 12.60 7.29
CA ASP A 460 -8.75 13.35 7.72
C ASP A 460 -8.94 14.08 9.06
N LEU A 461 -10.13 14.06 9.64
CA LEU A 461 -10.40 14.46 11.03
C LEU A 461 -10.65 13.26 11.95
N ASN A 462 -10.41 12.05 11.47
CA ASN A 462 -10.60 10.77 12.16
C ASN A 462 -12.06 10.52 12.59
N GLU A 463 -13.01 11.19 11.95
CA GLU A 463 -14.43 10.91 12.08
C GLU A 463 -14.80 9.72 11.19
N MET A 464 -15.79 8.93 11.63
CA MET A 464 -16.02 7.59 11.09
C MET A 464 -17.45 7.40 10.60
N ASN A 465 -17.56 6.71 9.47
CA ASN A 465 -18.82 6.13 9.02
C ASN A 465 -18.62 4.68 8.60
N THR A 466 -19.72 3.92 8.51
CA THR A 466 -19.70 2.54 8.02
C THR A 466 -20.49 2.40 6.73
N GLY A 467 -20.04 1.49 5.89
CA GLY A 467 -20.78 1.09 4.69
C GLY A 467 -20.60 -0.38 4.39
N LYS A 468 -21.41 -0.86 3.44
CA LYS A 468 -21.54 -2.28 3.15
C LYS A 468 -21.20 -2.56 1.69
N ILE A 469 -20.26 -3.47 1.48
CA ILE A 469 -19.87 -4.00 0.18
C ILE A 469 -20.52 -5.36 0.01
N TYR A 470 -20.99 -5.67 -1.20
CA TYR A 470 -21.63 -6.94 -1.52
C TYR A 470 -20.82 -7.72 -2.55
N PHE A 471 -20.80 -9.04 -2.39
CA PHE A 471 -20.19 -9.96 -3.34
C PHE A 471 -21.27 -10.91 -3.83
N ASN A 472 -21.51 -10.92 -5.14
CA ASN A 472 -22.40 -11.88 -5.78
C ASN A 472 -21.56 -13.05 -6.29
N ASN A 473 -21.59 -14.16 -5.56
CA ASN A 473 -20.79 -15.33 -5.92
C ASN A 473 -21.44 -16.08 -7.07
N ILE A 474 -20.85 -15.99 -8.26
CA ILE A 474 -21.35 -16.59 -9.48
C ILE A 474 -20.69 -17.95 -9.74
N SER A 475 -21.44 -18.87 -10.32
CA SER A 475 -20.86 -20.08 -10.89
C SER A 475 -20.27 -19.77 -12.25
N VAL A 476 -19.06 -20.24 -12.52
CA VAL A 476 -18.54 -20.28 -13.90
C VAL A 476 -19.36 -21.28 -14.70
N GLY A 477 -20.19 -20.77 -15.60
CA GLY A 477 -20.67 -21.56 -16.72
C GLY A 477 -19.55 -21.58 -17.75
N ILE A 478 -18.94 -22.74 -17.99
CA ILE A 478 -18.26 -22.95 -19.27
C ILE A 478 -19.34 -22.71 -20.33
N GLU A 479 -19.13 -21.77 -21.25
CA GLU A 479 -19.79 -21.78 -22.57
C GLU A 479 -19.30 -23.03 -23.32
N ASP A 480 -19.63 -24.20 -22.78
CA ASP A 480 -19.72 -25.40 -23.58
C ASP A 480 -21.14 -25.39 -24.11
N GLU A 481 -21.22 -25.42 -25.43
CA GLU A 481 -22.38 -25.76 -26.23
C GLU A 481 -22.90 -27.14 -25.77
N LEU A 482 -23.58 -27.18 -24.61
CA LEU A 482 -24.22 -28.36 -24.07
C LEU A 482 -25.44 -28.64 -24.92
N THR A 483 -25.26 -29.41 -26.00
CA THR A 483 -26.37 -30.16 -26.57
C THR A 483 -26.97 -31.00 -25.45
N PRO A 484 -28.24 -30.81 -25.06
CA PRO A 484 -28.84 -31.55 -23.96
C PRO A 484 -28.84 -33.05 -24.28
N HIS A 485 -28.23 -33.86 -23.41
CA HIS A 485 -28.19 -35.31 -23.53
C HIS A 485 -29.49 -36.00 -23.08
N SER A 486 -30.61 -35.28 -22.91
CA SER A 486 -31.86 -35.91 -22.46
C SER A 486 -33.11 -35.25 -23.05
N PHE A 487 -34.11 -36.05 -23.34
CA PHE A 487 -35.46 -35.62 -23.74
C PHE A 487 -36.27 -35.15 -22.53
N ALA A 488 -36.64 -33.88 -22.48
CA ALA A 488 -37.43 -33.30 -21.40
C ALA A 488 -38.40 -32.22 -21.90
N LEU A 489 -39.63 -32.23 -21.36
CA LEU A 489 -40.61 -31.14 -21.48
C LEU A 489 -40.58 -30.35 -20.16
N GLN A 490 -40.01 -29.15 -20.20
CA GLN A 490 -39.84 -28.31 -19.02
C GLN A 490 -41.18 -27.63 -18.65
N PRO A 491 -41.33 -27.22 -17.37
CA PRO A 491 -42.50 -26.45 -16.95
C PRO A 491 -42.64 -25.15 -17.76
N SER A 492 -43.73 -25.05 -18.53
CA SER A 492 -44.14 -23.83 -19.20
C SER A 492 -44.22 -22.61 -18.27
N TYR A 493 -43.79 -21.44 -18.74
CA TYR A 493 -43.89 -20.19 -18.00
C TYR A 493 -44.43 -19.05 -18.88
N PRO A 494 -45.36 -18.22 -18.36
CA PRO A 494 -46.07 -18.38 -17.09
C PRO A 494 -47.01 -19.60 -17.10
N ASN A 495 -47.32 -20.18 -15.93
CA ASN A 495 -48.37 -21.19 -15.77
C ASN A 495 -48.85 -21.19 -14.30
N PRO A 496 -50.05 -20.67 -13.98
CA PRO A 496 -51.12 -20.30 -14.90
C PRO A 496 -50.80 -19.09 -15.81
N PHE A 497 -51.45 -18.97 -16.98
CA PHE A 497 -51.12 -17.97 -18.00
C PHE A 497 -52.34 -17.28 -18.62
N ASN A 498 -52.13 -16.08 -19.20
CA ASN A 498 -53.16 -15.29 -19.89
C ASN A 498 -52.59 -14.44 -21.05
N PRO A 499 -52.98 -14.63 -22.32
CA PRO A 499 -53.37 -15.89 -22.93
C PRO A 499 -52.17 -16.64 -23.53
N VAL A 500 -50.93 -16.21 -23.24
CA VAL A 500 -49.69 -16.77 -23.83
C VAL A 500 -48.80 -17.42 -22.77
N THR A 501 -48.24 -18.58 -23.09
CA THR A 501 -47.21 -19.26 -22.28
C THR A 501 -46.09 -19.77 -23.17
N THR A 502 -44.86 -19.78 -22.66
CA THR A 502 -43.71 -20.36 -23.35
C THR A 502 -43.53 -21.80 -22.88
N ILE A 503 -43.48 -22.73 -23.83
CA ILE A 503 -43.22 -24.15 -23.60
C ILE A 503 -41.78 -24.43 -24.04
N ARG A 504 -40.95 -24.89 -23.10
CA ARG A 504 -39.55 -25.23 -23.33
C ARG A 504 -39.35 -26.74 -23.30
N PHE A 505 -38.55 -27.26 -24.21
CA PHE A 505 -38.26 -28.68 -24.27
C PHE A 505 -36.93 -28.97 -24.92
N SER A 506 -36.33 -30.09 -24.52
CA SER A 506 -35.04 -30.57 -24.99
C SER A 506 -35.21 -31.83 -25.83
N VAL A 507 -34.39 -31.95 -26.87
CA VAL A 507 -34.41 -33.09 -27.79
C VAL A 507 -33.02 -33.71 -27.83
N GLU A 508 -32.93 -35.00 -27.52
CA GLU A 508 -31.67 -35.74 -27.40
C GLU A 508 -31.12 -36.20 -28.76
N THR A 509 -31.98 -36.54 -29.72
CA THR A 509 -31.59 -37.07 -31.04
C THR A 509 -32.55 -36.61 -32.15
N ARG A 510 -32.09 -36.55 -33.42
CA ARG A 510 -32.91 -36.13 -34.59
C ARG A 510 -34.00 -37.15 -34.95
N HIS A 511 -35.07 -37.20 -34.17
CA HIS A 511 -36.29 -37.94 -34.48
C HIS A 511 -37.43 -37.00 -34.92
N ALA A 512 -38.49 -37.57 -35.50
CA ALA A 512 -39.70 -36.79 -35.77
C ALA A 512 -40.37 -36.46 -34.42
N LEU A 513 -40.58 -35.16 -34.18
CA LEU A 513 -41.09 -34.63 -32.93
C LEU A 513 -42.46 -34.01 -33.12
N HIS A 514 -43.36 -34.32 -32.17
CA HIS A 514 -44.69 -33.74 -32.10
C HIS A 514 -44.86 -33.05 -30.75
N LEU A 515 -45.18 -31.76 -30.77
CA LEU A 515 -45.68 -31.04 -29.60
C LEU A 515 -47.13 -30.67 -29.86
N ARG A 516 -48.04 -31.21 -29.05
CA ARG A 516 -49.49 -31.08 -29.22
C ARG A 516 -50.15 -30.62 -27.94
N VAL A 517 -51.21 -29.83 -28.05
CA VAL A 517 -52.00 -29.37 -26.91
C VAL A 517 -53.39 -29.99 -26.97
N TYR A 518 -53.83 -30.56 -25.85
CA TYR A 518 -55.14 -31.19 -25.68
C TYR A 518 -55.94 -30.50 -24.58
N ASP A 519 -57.26 -30.50 -24.68
CA ASP A 519 -58.13 -30.10 -23.56
C ASP A 519 -58.33 -31.24 -22.56
N ILE A 520 -59.00 -30.96 -21.44
CA ILE A 520 -59.26 -31.94 -20.36
C ILE A 520 -60.08 -33.17 -20.81
N SER A 521 -60.79 -33.10 -21.94
CA SER A 521 -61.51 -34.25 -22.51
C SER A 521 -60.64 -35.12 -23.41
N GLY A 522 -59.38 -34.74 -23.63
CA GLY A 522 -58.45 -35.42 -24.53
C GLY A 522 -58.62 -35.03 -26.00
N ARG A 523 -59.40 -33.99 -26.31
CA ARG A 523 -59.53 -33.48 -27.68
C ARG A 523 -58.31 -32.65 -28.04
N LEU A 524 -57.69 -32.94 -29.19
CA LEU A 524 -56.58 -32.17 -29.73
C LEU A 524 -57.05 -30.76 -30.08
N ILE A 525 -56.43 -29.77 -29.44
CA ILE A 525 -56.69 -28.35 -29.66
C ILE A 525 -55.77 -27.80 -30.75
N GLU A 526 -54.47 -28.10 -30.67
CA GLU A 526 -53.48 -27.56 -31.59
C GLU A 526 -52.23 -28.45 -31.67
N THR A 527 -51.55 -28.44 -32.81
CA THR A 527 -50.20 -29.02 -32.95
C THR A 527 -49.22 -27.88 -33.15
N LEU A 528 -48.34 -27.68 -32.17
CA LEU A 528 -47.38 -26.58 -32.13
C LEU A 528 -46.10 -26.90 -32.91
N VAL A 529 -45.68 -28.17 -32.87
CA VAL A 529 -44.50 -28.66 -33.61
C VAL A 529 -44.83 -30.01 -34.25
N ASN A 530 -44.43 -30.19 -35.50
CA ASN A 530 -44.61 -31.43 -36.26
C ASN A 530 -43.50 -31.63 -37.30
N GLU A 531 -42.25 -31.69 -36.84
CA GLU A 531 -41.07 -31.81 -37.71
C GLU A 531 -39.89 -32.48 -37.01
N LYS A 532 -38.76 -32.64 -37.72
CA LYS A 532 -37.51 -33.15 -37.15
C LYS A 532 -36.65 -31.97 -36.70
N LEU A 533 -36.45 -31.83 -35.40
CA LEU A 533 -35.60 -30.80 -34.83
C LEU A 533 -34.16 -31.31 -34.62
N ASN A 534 -33.20 -30.40 -34.66
CA ASN A 534 -31.82 -30.70 -34.26
C ASN A 534 -31.76 -30.99 -32.75
N PRO A 535 -30.82 -31.82 -32.27
CA PRO A 535 -30.62 -32.00 -30.83
C PRO A 535 -30.28 -30.66 -30.18
N GLY A 536 -30.88 -30.36 -29.03
CA GLY A 536 -30.85 -29.01 -28.48
C GLY A 536 -32.04 -28.69 -27.58
N GLU A 537 -31.96 -27.56 -26.89
CA GLU A 537 -33.11 -26.92 -26.25
C GLU A 537 -33.91 -26.13 -27.30
N HIS A 538 -35.23 -26.17 -27.19
CA HIS A 538 -36.17 -25.47 -28.05
C HIS A 538 -37.23 -24.79 -27.20
N GLU A 539 -37.71 -23.64 -27.64
CA GLU A 539 -38.85 -22.96 -27.02
C GLU A 539 -39.89 -22.52 -28.05
N ILE A 540 -41.16 -22.64 -27.69
CA ILE A 540 -42.28 -22.18 -28.51
C ILE A 540 -43.33 -21.50 -27.65
N GLN A 541 -43.89 -20.41 -28.16
CA GLN A 541 -44.99 -19.72 -27.51
C GLN A 541 -46.34 -20.29 -27.98
N TRP A 542 -47.20 -20.67 -27.03
CA TRP A 542 -48.57 -21.04 -27.31
C TRP A 542 -49.52 -19.88 -27.00
N HIS A 543 -50.22 -19.40 -28.03
CA HIS A 543 -51.18 -18.29 -27.94
C HIS A 543 -52.62 -18.82 -27.84
N ALA A 544 -53.08 -19.12 -26.63
CA ALA A 544 -54.40 -19.73 -26.37
C ALA A 544 -55.56 -18.72 -26.31
N GLY A 545 -55.42 -17.54 -26.93
CA GLY A 545 -56.37 -16.42 -26.81
C GLY A 545 -57.79 -16.75 -27.27
N GLN A 546 -57.95 -17.71 -28.18
CA GLN A 546 -59.24 -18.15 -28.70
C GLN A 546 -59.87 -19.30 -27.91
N ASN A 547 -59.17 -19.86 -26.91
CA ASN A 547 -59.64 -20.97 -26.08
C ASN A 547 -60.30 -20.45 -24.78
N ALA A 548 -61.24 -21.21 -24.20
CA ALA A 548 -61.83 -20.85 -22.91
C ALA A 548 -60.85 -21.09 -21.74
N SER A 549 -60.95 -20.35 -20.64
CA SER A 549 -60.20 -20.61 -19.40
C SER A 549 -60.40 -22.06 -18.96
N GLY A 550 -59.33 -22.73 -18.54
CA GLY A 550 -59.39 -24.15 -18.20
C GLY A 550 -58.04 -24.84 -18.20
N VAL A 551 -58.09 -26.16 -17.96
CA VAL A 551 -56.90 -27.03 -17.94
C VAL A 551 -56.66 -27.61 -19.32
N PHE A 552 -55.43 -27.50 -19.78
CA PHE A 552 -54.91 -28.11 -21.01
C PHE A 552 -53.70 -28.99 -20.69
N PHE A 553 -53.31 -29.82 -21.64
CA PHE A 553 -52.14 -30.68 -21.54
C PHE A 553 -51.29 -30.55 -22.79
N ALA A 554 -50.04 -30.10 -22.63
CA ALA A 554 -49.02 -30.15 -23.67
C ALA A 554 -48.35 -31.52 -23.63
N GLU A 555 -48.34 -32.20 -24.77
CA GLU A 555 -47.74 -33.51 -24.97
C GLU A 555 -46.59 -33.39 -25.96
N LEU A 556 -45.40 -33.78 -25.53
CA LEU A 556 -44.21 -33.91 -26.35
C LEU A 556 -43.95 -35.39 -26.64
N VAL A 557 -43.82 -35.74 -27.92
CA VAL A 557 -43.50 -37.10 -28.38
C VAL A 557 -42.32 -37.05 -29.34
N SER A 558 -41.31 -37.88 -29.12
CA SER A 558 -40.18 -38.09 -30.03
C SER A 558 -39.76 -39.56 -30.01
N GLY A 559 -39.93 -40.27 -31.13
CA GLY A 559 -39.71 -41.71 -31.20
C GLY A 559 -40.58 -42.49 -30.19
N ASN A 560 -39.94 -43.17 -29.23
CA ASN A 560 -40.62 -43.94 -28.17
C ASN A 560 -40.78 -43.16 -26.85
N GLN A 561 -40.26 -41.92 -26.76
CA GLN A 561 -40.35 -41.10 -25.56
C GLN A 561 -41.56 -40.18 -25.64
N ARG A 562 -42.29 -40.05 -24.52
CA ARG A 562 -43.49 -39.23 -24.39
C ARG A 562 -43.52 -38.57 -23.02
N GLN A 563 -43.69 -37.25 -22.98
CA GLN A 563 -43.91 -36.48 -21.76
C GLN A 563 -45.12 -35.57 -21.90
N VAL A 564 -45.84 -35.36 -20.80
CA VAL A 564 -47.06 -34.54 -20.77
C VAL A 564 -46.96 -33.56 -19.61
N GLN A 565 -47.27 -32.30 -19.89
CA GLN A 565 -47.28 -31.22 -18.91
C GLN A 565 -48.67 -30.58 -18.86
N LYS A 566 -49.18 -30.34 -17.65
CA LYS A 566 -50.44 -29.62 -17.42
C LYS A 566 -50.24 -28.11 -17.57
N LEU A 567 -51.13 -27.46 -18.33
CA LEU A 567 -51.20 -26.02 -18.53
C LEU A 567 -52.53 -25.47 -17.97
N LEU A 568 -52.51 -24.32 -17.31
CA LEU A 568 -53.71 -23.65 -16.79
C LEU A 568 -53.88 -22.26 -17.43
N LEU A 569 -54.87 -22.13 -18.31
CA LEU A 569 -55.26 -20.85 -18.90
C LEU A 569 -56.26 -20.15 -17.99
N LEU A 570 -55.95 -18.92 -17.58
CA LEU A 570 -56.82 -18.03 -16.80
C LEU A 570 -57.07 -16.77 -17.62
N LYS A 571 -58.25 -16.60 -18.20
CA LYS A 571 -58.66 -15.33 -18.83
C LYS A 571 -59.11 -14.29 -17.82
#